data_AF-A0A0J6T098-F1
#
_entry.id   AF-A0A0J6T098-F1
#
_cell.length_a   1.000
_cell.length_b   1.000
_cell.length_c   1.000
_cell.angle_alpha   90.00
_cell.angle_beta   90.00
_cell.angle_gamma   90.00
#
_symmetry.space_group_name_H-M   'P 1'
#
loop_
_entity.id
_entity.type
_entity.pdbx_description
1 polymer ?
#
loop_
_entity_poly.entity_id
_entity_poly.type
_entity_poly.pdbx_seq_one_letter_code
_entity_poly.pdbx_strand_id
1 'polypeptide(L)'
;MTIKAIFEDSTSLRFEVGEPADLRLTLTISGGSVSATGIDDVGELIEGFQLDGEAIVFCDRSSFTLVQTGDTVVYRDPEHLIPIPRGAYDRLAALVTNLIQDQRVQGVFEDAYLRLAKEAREAAWLPSHDGG
;
A
#
# COMPACT_ATOMS: atom_id res chain seq x y z
N MET A 1 -2.99 -14.53 -5.93
CA MET A 1 -4.13 -14.99 -5.11
C MET A 1 -4.65 -13.83 -4.28
N THR A 2 -5.96 -13.57 -4.28
CA THR A 2 -6.55 -12.54 -3.42
C THR A 2 -6.64 -13.05 -1.99
N ILE A 3 -6.06 -12.32 -1.05
CA ILE A 3 -6.06 -12.64 0.39
C ILE A 3 -7.24 -11.96 1.08
N LYS A 4 -7.50 -10.69 0.72
CA LYS A 4 -8.61 -9.91 1.25
C LYS A 4 -9.17 -8.99 0.18
N ALA A 5 -10.49 -8.86 0.12
CA ALA A 5 -11.17 -7.81 -0.61
C ALA A 5 -12.29 -7.25 0.26
N ILE A 6 -12.37 -5.92 0.36
CA ILE A 6 -13.40 -5.21 1.12
C ILE A 6 -14.05 -4.21 0.18
N PHE A 7 -15.37 -4.17 0.15
CA PHE A 7 -16.15 -3.29 -0.73
C PHE A 7 -17.09 -2.47 0.15
N GLU A 8 -16.97 -1.16 0.09
CA GLU A 8 -17.83 -0.22 0.80
C GLU A 8 -18.27 0.89 -0.14
N ASP A 9 -19.55 0.83 -0.55
CA ASP A 9 -20.14 1.75 -1.52
C ASP A 9 -19.32 1.80 -2.83
N SER A 10 -18.80 2.97 -3.16
CA SER A 10 -17.96 3.27 -4.33
C SER A 10 -16.46 3.14 -4.05
N THR A 11 -16.09 2.72 -2.84
CA THR A 11 -14.71 2.47 -2.43
C THR A 11 -14.47 0.98 -2.26
N SER A 12 -13.32 0.49 -2.71
CA SER A 12 -12.93 -0.89 -2.43
C SER A 12 -11.45 -1.03 -2.21
N LEU A 13 -11.09 -2.02 -1.41
CA LEU A 13 -9.73 -2.41 -1.11
C LEU A 13 -9.55 -3.85 -1.55
N ARG A 14 -8.45 -4.14 -2.24
CA ARG A 14 -8.05 -5.49 -2.59
C ARG A 14 -6.59 -5.71 -2.25
N PHE A 15 -6.32 -6.74 -1.47
CA PHE A 15 -4.99 -7.20 -1.12
C PHE A 15 -4.74 -8.59 -1.70
N GLU A 16 -3.67 -8.70 -2.48
CA GLU A 16 -3.32 -9.87 -3.25
C GLU A 16 -1.85 -10.23 -3.03
N VAL A 17 -1.56 -11.53 -3.16
CA VAL A 17 -0.20 -12.06 -3.13
C VAL A 17 0.07 -12.75 -4.47
N GLY A 18 1.04 -12.24 -5.22
CA GLY A 18 1.54 -12.84 -6.45
C GLY A 18 2.80 -13.67 -6.20
N GLU A 19 3.09 -14.61 -7.09
CA GLU A 19 4.40 -15.26 -7.12
C GLU A 19 5.39 -14.39 -7.90
N PRO A 20 6.66 -14.28 -7.46
CA PRO A 20 7.29 -15.08 -6.41
C PRO A 20 7.06 -14.60 -4.95
N ALA A 21 6.71 -13.34 -4.71
CA ALA A 21 6.25 -12.83 -3.40
C ALA A 21 5.74 -11.38 -3.50
N ASP A 22 5.19 -11.00 -4.64
CA ASP A 22 4.74 -9.63 -4.84
C ASP A 22 3.42 -9.40 -4.11
N LEU A 23 3.50 -8.68 -3.00
CA LEU A 23 2.32 -8.12 -2.35
C LEU A 23 1.76 -7.05 -3.27
N ARG A 24 0.44 -7.07 -3.48
CA ARG A 24 -0.25 -6.02 -4.22
C ARG A 24 -1.43 -5.51 -3.40
N LEU A 25 -1.44 -4.21 -3.17
CA LEU A 25 -2.57 -3.50 -2.58
C LEU A 25 -3.18 -2.60 -3.63
N THR A 26 -4.48 -2.75 -3.88
CA THR A 26 -5.24 -1.90 -4.79
C THR A 26 -6.38 -1.23 -4.03
N LEU A 27 -6.42 0.10 -4.07
CA LEU A 27 -7.46 0.95 -3.51
C LEU A 27 -8.25 1.55 -4.67
N THR A 28 -9.54 1.27 -4.76
CA THR A 28 -10.43 1.80 -5.80
C THR A 28 -11.36 2.84 -5.19
N ILE A 29 -11.55 3.93 -5.92
CA ILE A 29 -12.49 5.02 -5.62
C ILE A 29 -13.25 5.41 -6.89
N SER A 30 -14.34 6.16 -6.78
CA SER A 30 -15.12 6.62 -7.94
C SER A 30 -14.30 7.35 -9.02
N GLY A 31 -13.17 7.97 -8.64
CA GLY A 31 -12.30 8.74 -9.53
C GLY A 31 -11.10 7.99 -10.10
N GLY A 32 -10.87 6.73 -9.72
CA GLY A 32 -9.71 5.97 -10.17
C GLY A 32 -9.31 4.84 -9.22
N SER A 33 -8.16 4.23 -9.50
CA SER A 33 -7.58 3.20 -8.64
C SER A 33 -6.11 3.50 -8.41
N VAL A 34 -5.69 3.33 -7.16
CA VAL A 34 -4.29 3.38 -6.74
C VAL A 34 -3.83 1.95 -6.50
N SER A 35 -2.64 1.58 -6.95
CA SER A 35 -2.07 0.28 -6.60
C SER A 35 -0.59 0.35 -6.33
N ALA A 36 -0.16 -0.33 -5.27
CA ALA A 36 1.24 -0.55 -4.93
C ALA A 36 1.58 -2.03 -5.05
N THR A 37 2.81 -2.33 -5.47
CA THR A 37 3.34 -3.69 -5.61
C THR A 37 4.70 -3.78 -4.93
N GLY A 38 4.94 -4.83 -4.16
CA GLY A 38 6.14 -4.98 -3.33
C GLY A 38 5.90 -4.59 -1.87
N ILE A 39 6.68 -5.17 -0.96
CA ILE A 39 6.47 -5.00 0.48
C ILE A 39 6.61 -3.54 0.91
N ASP A 40 7.61 -2.84 0.37
CA ASP A 40 7.94 -1.45 0.72
C ASP A 40 6.84 -0.49 0.23
N ASP A 41 6.53 -0.52 -1.07
CA ASP A 41 5.50 0.34 -1.67
C ASP A 41 4.10 0.08 -1.07
N VAL A 42 3.77 -1.19 -0.79
CA VAL A 42 2.51 -1.52 -0.11
C VAL A 42 2.52 -0.98 1.32
N GLY A 43 3.65 -1.05 2.02
CA GLY A 43 3.84 -0.45 3.33
C GLY A 43 3.62 1.06 3.32
N GLU A 44 4.29 1.78 2.40
CA GLU A 44 4.10 3.22 2.23
C GLU A 44 2.63 3.58 1.94
N LEU A 45 1.96 2.79 1.09
CA LEU A 45 0.55 3.01 0.76
C LEU A 45 -0.37 2.78 1.97
N ILE A 46 -0.10 1.76 2.79
CA ILE A 46 -0.83 1.53 4.03
C ILE A 46 -0.66 2.73 4.97
N GLU A 47 0.58 3.16 5.22
CA GLU A 47 0.85 4.27 6.12
C GLU A 47 0.19 5.58 5.65
N GLY A 48 0.23 5.87 4.35
CA GLY A 48 -0.38 7.08 3.80
C GLY A 48 -1.90 7.11 3.90
N PHE A 49 -2.55 5.94 3.90
CA PHE A 49 -4.00 5.83 4.09
C PHE A 49 -4.38 5.48 5.53
N GLN A 50 -3.45 5.39 6.48
CA GLN A 50 -3.77 5.16 7.90
C GLN A 50 -3.99 6.45 8.70
N LEU A 51 -3.99 7.64 8.06
CA LEU A 51 -4.16 8.94 8.72
C LEU A 51 -5.63 9.25 9.05
N ASP A 52 -6.38 8.22 9.45
CA ASP A 52 -7.78 8.35 9.88
C ASP A 52 -7.88 9.33 11.06
N GLY A 53 -8.87 10.22 10.99
CA GLY A 53 -9.12 11.21 12.05
C GLY A 53 -8.11 12.37 12.13
N GLU A 54 -7.09 12.43 11.26
CA GLU A 54 -6.22 13.59 11.19
C GLU A 54 -6.96 14.83 10.65
N ALA A 55 -6.77 15.96 11.32
CA ALA A 55 -7.40 17.22 10.96
C ALA A 55 -7.01 17.70 9.55
N ILE A 56 -5.79 17.36 9.11
CA ILE A 56 -5.26 17.63 7.78
C ILE A 56 -4.47 16.40 7.32
N VAL A 57 -4.82 15.85 6.16
CA VAL A 57 -4.04 14.76 5.54
C VAL A 57 -2.87 15.34 4.78
N PHE A 58 -1.66 15.00 5.21
CA PHE A 58 -0.42 15.28 4.50
C PHE A 58 0.53 14.09 4.64
N CYS A 59 0.92 13.52 3.51
CA CYS A 59 1.87 12.42 3.44
C CYS A 59 2.81 12.63 2.25
N ASP A 60 4.11 12.53 2.49
CA ASP A 60 5.15 12.59 1.47
C ASP A 60 5.93 11.28 1.54
N ARG A 61 5.79 10.44 0.51
CA ARG A 61 6.42 9.12 0.40
C ARG A 61 7.26 9.05 -0.86
N SER A 62 8.12 8.03 -0.93
CA SER A 62 9.06 7.88 -2.04
C SER A 62 8.31 7.67 -3.36
N SER A 63 7.22 6.89 -3.31
CA SER A 63 6.45 6.51 -4.49
C SER A 63 5.21 7.39 -4.76
N PHE A 64 4.74 8.16 -3.78
CA PHE A 64 3.56 9.03 -3.94
C PHE A 64 3.46 10.13 -2.88
N THR A 65 2.53 11.06 -3.09
CA THR A 65 2.17 12.10 -2.13
C THR A 65 0.66 12.15 -1.92
N LEU A 66 0.24 12.51 -0.70
CA LEU A 66 -1.14 12.83 -0.35
C LEU A 66 -1.16 14.23 0.25
N VAL A 67 -1.95 15.13 -0.35
CA VAL A 67 -2.09 16.49 0.17
C VAL A 67 -3.56 16.87 0.22
N GLN A 68 -4.04 17.24 1.40
CA GLN A 68 -5.38 17.78 1.55
C GLN A 68 -5.45 19.24 1.10
N THR A 69 -6.38 19.52 0.21
CA THR A 69 -6.77 20.86 -0.23
C THR A 69 -8.28 21.01 -0.05
N GLY A 70 -8.69 21.73 0.99
CA GLY A 70 -10.10 21.86 1.35
C GLY A 70 -10.72 20.51 1.75
N ASP A 71 -11.81 20.12 1.08
CA ASP A 71 -12.52 18.85 1.30
C ASP A 71 -12.03 17.72 0.39
N THR A 72 -10.85 17.87 -0.23
CA THR A 72 -10.29 16.89 -1.16
C THR A 72 -8.87 16.54 -0.75
N VAL A 73 -8.57 15.25 -0.67
CA VAL A 73 -7.21 14.73 -0.56
C VAL A 73 -6.74 14.39 -1.96
N VAL A 74 -5.65 14.99 -2.41
CA VAL A 74 -5.07 14.70 -3.73
C VAL A 74 -4.00 13.64 -3.56
N TYR A 75 -4.23 12.46 -4.12
CA TYR A 75 -3.20 11.46 -4.32
C TYR A 75 -2.44 11.77 -5.61
N ARG A 76 -1.11 11.74 -5.55
CA ARG A 76 -0.26 11.98 -6.70
C ARG A 76 0.93 11.03 -6.72
N ASP A 77 1.09 10.32 -7.82
CA ASP A 77 2.28 9.55 -8.17
C ASP A 77 2.84 10.04 -9.52
N PRO A 78 3.93 9.46 -10.06
CA PRO A 78 4.51 9.88 -11.34
C PRO A 78 3.56 9.78 -12.55
N GLU A 79 2.58 8.88 -12.50
CA GLU A 79 1.66 8.55 -13.60
C GLU A 79 0.26 9.14 -13.38
N HIS A 80 -0.17 9.30 -12.13
CA HIS A 80 -1.55 9.63 -11.78
C HIS A 80 -1.65 10.81 -10.82
N LEU A 81 -2.71 11.62 -11.02
CA LEU A 81 -3.20 12.59 -10.06
C LEU A 81 -4.68 12.33 -9.85
N ILE A 82 -5.02 11.86 -8.64
CA ILE A 82 -6.36 11.39 -8.30
C ILE A 82 -6.92 12.24 -7.16
N PRO A 83 -7.94 13.07 -7.43
CA PRO A 83 -8.66 13.77 -6.37
C PRO A 83 -9.59 12.81 -5.63
N ILE A 84 -9.43 12.74 -4.32
CA ILE A 84 -10.19 11.87 -3.41
C ILE A 84 -11.04 12.76 -2.49
N PRO A 85 -12.37 12.72 -2.56
CA PRO A 85 -13.22 13.42 -1.59
C PRO A 85 -12.86 13.01 -0.15
N ARG A 86 -12.84 13.93 0.81
CA ARG A 86 -12.38 13.64 2.18
C ARG A 86 -13.14 12.47 2.80
N GLY A 87 -14.46 12.44 2.67
CA GLY A 87 -15.26 11.31 3.18
C GLY A 87 -14.96 9.97 2.50
N ALA A 88 -14.46 9.95 1.25
CA ALA A 88 -14.00 8.72 0.61
C ALA A 88 -12.61 8.31 1.09
N TYR A 89 -11.74 9.28 1.36
CA TYR A 89 -10.44 9.05 1.99
C TYR A 89 -10.61 8.44 3.39
N ASP A 90 -11.47 9.02 4.25
CA ASP A 90 -11.70 8.51 5.61
C ASP A 90 -12.26 7.07 5.58
N ARG A 91 -13.15 6.75 4.62
CA ARG A 91 -13.61 5.37 4.40
C ARG A 91 -12.46 4.44 4.00
N LEU A 92 -11.63 4.83 3.04
CA LEU A 92 -10.45 4.05 2.68
C LEU A 92 -9.51 3.85 3.88
N ALA A 93 -9.35 4.88 4.70
CA ALA A 93 -8.50 4.81 5.88
C ALA A 93 -9.03 3.82 6.93
N ALA A 94 -10.34 3.79 7.14
CA ALA A 94 -10.98 2.76 7.94
C ALA A 94 -10.81 1.36 7.33
N LEU A 95 -10.94 1.22 5.99
CA LEU A 95 -10.73 -0.05 5.30
C LEU A 95 -9.28 -0.56 5.42
N VAL A 96 -8.29 0.32 5.28
CA VAL A 96 -6.87 0.02 5.46
C VAL A 96 -6.58 -0.37 6.91
N THR A 97 -7.14 0.35 7.88
CA THR A 97 -7.04 0.01 9.31
C THR A 97 -7.60 -1.37 9.60
N ASN A 98 -8.76 -1.72 9.03
CA ASN A 98 -9.34 -3.06 9.15
C ASN A 98 -8.51 -4.14 8.43
N LEU A 99 -7.81 -3.79 7.34
CA LEU A 99 -6.94 -4.71 6.63
C LEU A 99 -5.74 -5.10 7.50
N ILE A 100 -5.04 -4.14 8.11
CA ILE A 100 -3.84 -4.42 8.91
C ILE A 100 -4.13 -5.14 10.22
N GLN A 101 -5.37 -5.08 10.71
CA GLN A 101 -5.83 -5.85 11.86
C GLN A 101 -6.16 -7.31 11.51
N ASP A 102 -6.23 -7.67 10.22
CA ASP A 102 -6.50 -9.05 9.80
C ASP A 102 -5.25 -9.93 9.99
N GLN A 103 -5.40 -10.99 10.81
CA GLN A 103 -4.32 -11.92 11.11
C GLN A 103 -3.72 -12.60 9.86
N ARG A 104 -4.53 -12.82 8.82
CA ARG A 104 -4.03 -13.44 7.57
C ARG A 104 -3.15 -12.47 6.81
N VAL A 105 -3.52 -11.19 6.81
CA VAL A 105 -2.69 -10.13 6.20
C VAL A 105 -1.39 -9.99 6.96
N GLN A 106 -1.44 -9.93 8.30
CA GLN A 106 -0.24 -9.88 9.14
C GLN A 106 0.72 -11.05 8.86
N GLY A 107 0.21 -12.28 8.82
CA GLY A 107 1.02 -13.46 8.51
C GLY A 107 1.65 -13.43 7.12
N VAL A 108 0.96 -12.84 6.12
CA VAL A 108 1.51 -12.65 4.77
C VAL A 108 2.65 -11.64 4.77
N PHE A 109 2.50 -10.51 5.48
CA PHE A 109 3.60 -9.54 5.63
C PHE A 109 4.79 -10.17 6.33
N GLU A 110 4.57 -10.91 7.41
CA GLU A 110 5.64 -11.60 8.16
C GLU A 110 6.40 -12.60 7.26
N ASP A 111 5.70 -13.44 6.49
CA ASP A 111 6.32 -14.38 5.55
C ASP A 111 7.11 -13.66 4.46
N ALA A 112 6.56 -12.57 3.91
CA ALA A 112 7.22 -11.77 2.88
C ALA A 112 8.50 -11.11 3.43
N TYR A 113 8.47 -10.55 4.64
CA TYR A 113 9.65 -9.99 5.32
C TYR A 113 10.71 -11.05 5.62
N LEU A 114 10.31 -12.23 6.10
CA LEU A 114 11.24 -13.33 6.39
C LEU A 114 11.94 -13.82 5.13
N ARG A 115 11.24 -13.89 4.00
CA ARG A 115 11.84 -14.23 2.70
C ARG A 115 12.81 -13.16 2.23
N LEU A 116 12.41 -11.89 2.28
CA LEU A 116 13.29 -10.78 1.90
C LEU A 116 14.58 -10.78 2.72
N ALA A 117 14.49 -11.01 4.04
CA ALA A 117 15.64 -11.13 4.91
C ALA A 117 16.54 -12.34 4.56
N LYS A 118 15.94 -13.46 4.17
CA LYS A 118 16.67 -14.64 3.70
C LYS A 118 17.39 -14.36 2.38
N GLU A 119 16.72 -13.76 1.40
CA GLU A 119 17.29 -13.40 0.11
C GLU A 119 18.42 -12.38 0.24
N ALA A 120 18.23 -11.34 1.07
CA ALA A 120 19.28 -10.36 1.38
C ALA A 120 20.49 -11.02 2.05
N ARG A 121 20.25 -11.99 2.94
CA ARG A 121 21.32 -12.80 3.52
C ARG A 121 22.00 -13.67 2.48
N GLU A 122 21.29 -14.34 1.60
CA GLU A 122 21.90 -15.17 0.54
C GLU A 122 22.73 -14.31 -0.43
N ALA A 123 22.23 -13.13 -0.81
CA ALA A 123 22.92 -12.15 -1.65
C ALA A 123 24.21 -11.62 -1.00
N ALA A 124 24.20 -11.38 0.32
CA ALA A 124 25.38 -10.91 1.05
C ALA A 124 26.50 -11.97 1.17
N TRP A 125 26.20 -13.25 0.95
CA TRP A 125 27.15 -14.36 1.06
C TRP A 125 27.67 -14.85 -0.30
N LEU A 126 27.10 -14.37 -1.40
CA LEU A 126 27.63 -14.62 -2.74
C LEU A 126 28.83 -13.68 -2.96
N PRO A 127 30.06 -14.18 -3.11
CA PRO A 127 31.18 -13.33 -3.48
C PRO A 127 30.86 -12.71 -4.84
N SER A 128 30.99 -11.39 -4.96
CA SER A 128 30.98 -10.71 -6.25
C SER A 128 32.04 -11.37 -7.12
N HIS A 129 31.62 -12.15 -8.12
CA HIS A 129 32.53 -12.63 -9.15
C HIS A 129 32.80 -11.43 -10.06
N ASP A 130 33.62 -10.50 -9.58
CA ASP A 130 34.28 -9.51 -10.40
C ASP A 130 35.38 -10.26 -11.16
N GLY A 131 34.98 -10.90 -12.26
CA GLY A 131 35.87 -11.52 -13.22
C GLY A 131 36.30 -10.46 -14.21
N GLY A 132 37.56 -10.02 -14.10
CA GLY A 132 38.21 -9.06 -14.99
C GLY A 132 38.54 -9.58 -16.38
#